data_AF-A0A520GM02-F1
#
_entry.id   AF-A0A520GM02-F1
#
_cell.length_a   1.000
_cell.length_b   1.000
_cell.length_c   1.000
_cell.angle_alpha   90.00
_cell.angle_beta   90.00
_cell.angle_gamma   90.00
#
_symmetry.space_group_name_H-M   'P 1'
#
loop_
_entity.id
_entity.type
_entity.pdbx_description
1 polymer ?
#
loop_
_entity_poly.entity_id
_entity_poly.type
_entity_poly.pdbx_seq_one_letter_code
_entity_poly.pdbx_strand_id
1 'polypeptide(L)'
;PLRVLVAFDGDVATLPDAERRRFSRAKNLARRDVPYAVLMYIWTDQVPVGTVIPSAHTSQIKMLAVASGPGDLGRWQSVQRNLVDDYRKAYGAEPGPVLAVAVMTDTDNTGTKAVGSYAGIRIDCGSR
;
A
#
# COMPACT_ATOMS: atom_id res chain seq x y z
N PRO A 1 1.82 8.83 -10.01
CA PRO A 1 1.63 9.23 -8.60
C PRO A 1 2.66 8.60 -7.65
N LEU A 2 3.03 9.31 -6.58
CA LEU A 2 3.90 8.80 -5.52
C LEU A 2 3.18 7.74 -4.69
N ARG A 3 3.88 6.66 -4.34
CA ARG A 3 3.35 5.56 -3.53
C ARG A 3 4.38 5.08 -2.53
N VAL A 4 3.96 4.87 -1.29
CA VAL A 4 4.74 4.16 -0.26
C VAL A 4 3.97 2.89 0.08
N LEU A 5 4.61 1.74 -0.04
CA LEU A 5 4.01 0.44 0.15
C LEU A 5 4.59 -0.19 1.42
N VAL A 6 3.72 -0.76 2.24
CA VAL A 6 4.10 -1.59 3.39
C VAL A 6 3.53 -2.98 3.17
N ALA A 7 4.42 -3.97 3.14
CA ALA A 7 4.07 -5.36 2.96
C ALA A 7 3.98 -6.05 4.32
N PHE A 8 2.92 -6.84 4.52
CA PHE A 8 2.64 -7.57 5.74
C PHE A 8 2.60 -9.07 5.46
N ASP A 9 3.07 -9.83 6.43
CA ASP A 9 2.90 -11.27 6.48
C ASP A 9 1.49 -11.65 6.97
N GLY A 10 1.11 -12.91 6.77
CA GLY A 10 -0.19 -13.44 7.19
C GLY A 10 -0.52 -14.80 6.58
N ASP A 11 -1.62 -15.38 7.06
CA ASP A 11 -2.01 -16.74 6.66
C ASP A 11 -2.93 -16.74 5.43
N VAL A 12 -2.36 -17.07 4.26
CA VAL A 12 -3.09 -17.19 2.99
C VAL A 12 -4.21 -18.23 3.06
N ALA A 13 -4.13 -19.25 3.93
CA ALA A 13 -5.18 -20.25 4.07
C ALA A 13 -6.50 -19.65 4.60
N THR A 14 -6.44 -18.52 5.30
CA THR A 14 -7.62 -17.79 5.81
C THR A 14 -8.37 -17.00 4.73
N LEU A 15 -7.76 -16.79 3.57
CA LEU A 15 -8.37 -15.99 2.51
C LEU A 15 -9.49 -16.75 1.79
N PRO A 16 -10.48 -16.04 1.20
CA PRO A 16 -11.44 -16.65 0.30
C PRO A 16 -10.75 -17.38 -0.87
N ASP A 17 -11.37 -18.44 -1.37
CA ASP A 17 -10.83 -19.31 -2.42
C ASP A 17 -10.33 -18.56 -3.66
N ALA A 18 -11.04 -17.50 -4.04
CA ALA A 18 -10.67 -16.67 -5.19
C ALA A 18 -9.31 -15.99 -4.99
N GLU A 19 -9.03 -15.49 -3.78
CA GLU A 19 -7.76 -14.86 -3.44
C GLU A 19 -6.65 -15.90 -3.28
N ARG A 20 -6.92 -17.06 -2.65
CA ARG A 20 -5.94 -18.16 -2.57
C ARG A 20 -5.46 -18.57 -3.96
N ARG A 21 -6.37 -18.69 -4.94
CA ARG A 21 -6.02 -18.97 -6.34
C ARG A 21 -5.19 -17.85 -6.99
N ARG A 22 -5.49 -16.57 -6.69
CA ARG A 22 -4.68 -15.43 -7.18
C ARG A 22 -3.27 -15.48 -6.59
N PHE A 23 -3.12 -15.78 -5.30
CA PHE A 23 -1.84 -15.96 -4.62
C PHE A 23 -1.00 -17.06 -5.27
N SER A 24 -1.58 -18.24 -5.50
CA SER A 24 -0.85 -19.34 -6.14
C SER A 24 -0.33 -18.96 -7.53
N ARG A 25 -1.14 -18.23 -8.32
CA ARG A 25 -0.71 -17.73 -9.65
C ARG A 25 0.40 -16.69 -9.53
N ALA A 26 0.26 -15.73 -8.62
CA ALA A 26 1.25 -14.68 -8.39
C ALA A 26 2.60 -15.27 -7.93
N LYS A 27 2.59 -16.22 -6.99
CA LYS A 27 3.78 -16.93 -6.51
C LYS A 27 4.49 -17.68 -7.64
N ASN A 28 3.75 -18.41 -8.48
CA ASN A 28 4.33 -19.14 -9.61
C ASN A 28 4.98 -18.21 -10.63
N LEU A 29 4.35 -17.07 -10.93
CA LEU A 29 4.91 -16.06 -11.84
C LEU A 29 6.15 -15.38 -11.25
N ALA A 30 6.09 -14.98 -9.99
CA ALA A 30 7.17 -14.28 -9.32
C ALA A 30 8.34 -15.20 -8.95
N ARG A 31 8.14 -16.54 -8.96
CA ARG A 31 9.08 -17.57 -8.47
C ARG A 31 9.58 -17.32 -7.04
N ARG A 32 8.76 -16.66 -6.23
CA ARG A 32 9.02 -16.33 -4.82
C ARG A 32 7.70 -16.14 -4.09
N ASP A 33 7.76 -16.18 -2.77
CA ASP A 33 6.61 -15.83 -1.95
C ASP A 33 6.23 -14.35 -2.17
N VAL A 34 4.92 -14.12 -2.14
CA VAL A 34 4.30 -12.79 -2.25
C VAL A 34 3.74 -12.42 -0.88
N PRO A 35 3.80 -11.15 -0.49
CA PRO A 35 3.29 -10.72 0.81
C PRO A 35 1.79 -11.00 0.92
N TYR A 36 1.33 -11.35 2.12
CA TYR A 36 -0.08 -11.62 2.41
C TYR A 36 -0.96 -10.39 2.17
N ALA A 37 -0.48 -9.21 2.54
CA ALA A 37 -1.19 -7.94 2.36
C ALA A 37 -0.21 -6.81 2.03
N VAL A 38 -0.67 -5.85 1.24
CA VAL A 38 0.07 -4.62 0.93
C VAL A 38 -0.83 -3.42 1.15
N LEU A 39 -0.49 -2.62 2.16
CA LEU A 39 -1.09 -1.31 2.36
C LEU A 39 -0.24 -0.26 1.65
N MET A 40 -0.87 0.50 0.76
CA MET A 40 -0.21 1.48 -0.09
C MET A 40 -0.71 2.88 0.26
N TYR A 41 0.17 3.76 0.72
CA TYR A 41 -0.14 5.18 0.89
C TYR A 41 0.02 5.90 -0.44
N ILE A 42 -1.03 6.61 -0.86
CA ILE A 42 -1.08 7.26 -2.17
C ILE A 42 -1.38 8.76 -2.06
N TRP A 43 -0.84 9.50 -3.02
CA TRP A 43 -1.37 10.79 -3.42
C TRP A 43 -2.30 10.59 -4.62
N THR A 44 -3.54 11.05 -4.53
CA THR A 44 -4.57 10.89 -5.57
C THR A 44 -5.33 12.19 -5.79
N ASP A 45 -5.95 12.39 -6.95
CA ASP A 45 -6.86 13.50 -7.23
C ASP A 45 -8.34 13.05 -7.26
N GLN A 46 -8.60 11.76 -7.00
CA GLN A 46 -9.90 11.14 -7.21
C GLN A 46 -10.77 11.09 -5.94
N VAL A 47 -10.14 10.99 -4.77
CA VAL A 47 -10.86 10.80 -3.49
C VAL A 47 -10.29 11.69 -2.37
N PRO A 48 -11.09 11.94 -1.30
CA PRO A 48 -10.61 12.64 -0.11
C PRO A 48 -9.51 11.86 0.62
N VAL A 49 -8.63 12.60 1.32
CA VAL A 49 -7.66 12.03 2.26
C VAL A 49 -8.36 11.17 3.30
N GLY A 50 -7.75 10.03 3.65
CA GLY A 50 -8.30 9.06 4.57
C GLY A 50 -9.20 7.99 3.92
N THR A 51 -9.47 8.09 2.63
CA THR A 51 -10.25 7.06 1.89
C THR A 51 -9.39 5.81 1.66
N VAL A 52 -9.97 4.64 1.93
CA VAL A 52 -9.38 3.34 1.55
C VAL A 52 -9.99 2.87 0.23
N ILE A 53 -9.15 2.60 -0.76
CA ILE A 53 -9.52 2.13 -2.09
C ILE A 53 -8.98 0.71 -2.27
N PRO A 54 -9.81 -0.29 -2.55
CA PRO A 54 -9.32 -1.61 -2.91
C PRO A 54 -8.68 -1.61 -4.30
N SER A 55 -7.64 -2.42 -4.50
CA SER A 55 -7.15 -2.70 -5.85
C SER A 55 -8.22 -3.44 -6.67
N ALA A 56 -8.33 -3.10 -7.95
CA ALA A 56 -9.19 -3.83 -8.89
C ALA A 56 -8.71 -5.29 -9.11
N HIS A 57 -7.46 -5.61 -8.78
CA HIS A 57 -6.82 -6.89 -9.10
C HIS A 57 -6.73 -7.87 -7.93
N THR A 58 -6.92 -7.43 -6.68
CA THR A 58 -6.92 -8.32 -5.49
C THR A 58 -7.41 -7.55 -4.28
N SER A 59 -8.13 -8.23 -3.38
CA SER A 59 -8.51 -7.64 -2.09
C SER A 59 -7.31 -7.39 -1.16
N GLN A 60 -6.17 -8.06 -1.40
CA GLN A 60 -5.00 -8.00 -0.52
C GLN A 60 -4.14 -6.75 -0.74
N ILE A 61 -4.42 -5.97 -1.77
CA ILE A 61 -3.82 -4.65 -1.98
C ILE A 61 -4.87 -3.59 -1.68
N LYS A 62 -4.59 -2.74 -0.69
CA LYS A 62 -5.43 -1.60 -0.31
C LYS A 62 -4.62 -0.33 -0.43
N MET A 63 -5.23 0.71 -0.97
CA MET A 63 -4.63 2.03 -1.09
C MET A 63 -5.29 3.00 -0.13
N LEU A 64 -4.52 3.72 0.67
CA LEU A 64 -4.99 4.76 1.58
C LEU A 64 -4.53 6.12 1.08
N ALA A 65 -5.48 7.01 0.78
CA ALA A 65 -5.18 8.37 0.37
C ALA A 65 -4.59 9.16 1.56
N VAL A 66 -3.36 9.65 1.43
CA VAL A 66 -2.69 10.47 2.47
C VAL A 66 -2.51 11.93 2.04
N ALA A 67 -2.63 12.20 0.74
CA ALA A 67 -2.67 13.53 0.17
C ALA A 67 -3.62 13.53 -1.03
N SER A 68 -4.25 14.67 -1.32
CA SER A 68 -5.16 14.77 -2.46
C SER A 68 -5.08 16.09 -3.22
N GLY A 69 -5.24 16.02 -4.55
CA GLY A 69 -5.30 17.16 -5.44
C GLY A 69 -3.96 17.85 -5.76
N PRO A 70 -3.99 18.95 -6.53
CA PRO A 70 -2.78 19.59 -7.06
C PRO A 70 -2.15 20.65 -6.14
N GLY A 71 -2.83 21.07 -5.07
CA GLY A 71 -2.48 22.26 -4.29
C GLY A 71 -1.07 22.25 -3.67
N ASP A 72 -0.54 21.06 -3.42
CA ASP A 72 0.74 20.86 -2.73
C ASP A 72 1.86 20.30 -3.63
N LEU A 73 1.65 20.26 -4.95
CA LEU A 73 2.67 19.80 -5.89
C LEU A 73 3.93 20.67 -5.81
N GLY A 74 5.11 20.04 -5.92
CA GLY A 74 6.41 20.72 -5.84
C GLY A 74 6.85 21.09 -4.42
N ARG A 75 6.09 20.71 -3.38
CA ARG A 75 6.44 20.94 -1.97
C ARG A 75 6.70 19.61 -1.27
N TRP A 76 7.63 19.61 -0.32
CA TRP A 76 7.82 18.49 0.59
C TRP A 76 6.60 18.35 1.50
N GLN A 77 6.04 17.15 1.57
CA GLN A 77 4.92 16.82 2.45
C GLN A 77 5.39 15.79 3.47
N SER A 78 5.19 16.09 4.76
CA SER A 78 5.50 15.16 5.84
C SER A 78 4.25 14.38 6.21
N VAL A 79 4.33 13.06 6.17
CA VAL A 79 3.22 12.16 6.49
C VAL A 79 3.65 11.23 7.62
N GLN A 80 2.90 11.23 8.72
CA GLN A 80 3.06 10.30 9.83
C GLN A 80 1.78 9.47 9.97
N ARG A 81 1.92 8.15 10.07
CA ARG A 81 0.80 7.19 10.13
C ARG A 81 1.05 6.14 11.20
N ASN A 82 -0.03 5.59 11.75
CA ASN A 82 0.01 4.39 12.56
C ASN A 82 -0.33 3.19 11.67
N LEU A 83 0.65 2.32 11.42
CA LEU A 83 0.48 1.16 10.54
C LEU A 83 -0.59 0.20 11.06
N VAL A 84 -0.71 0.03 12.37
CA VAL A 84 -1.68 -0.90 12.97
C VAL A 84 -3.10 -0.38 12.78
N ASP A 85 -3.34 0.89 13.08
CA ASP A 85 -4.67 1.49 12.92
C ASP A 85 -5.08 1.55 11.46
N ASP A 86 -4.15 1.85 10.57
CA ASP A 86 -4.42 1.89 9.13
C ASP A 86 -4.65 0.51 8.54
N TYR A 87 -3.94 -0.52 9.01
CA TYR A 87 -4.20 -1.89 8.62
C TYR A 87 -5.59 -2.34 9.09
N ARG A 88 -5.94 -2.10 10.36
CA ARG A 88 -7.29 -2.39 10.88
C ARG A 88 -8.37 -1.69 10.07
N LYS A 89 -8.17 -0.43 9.73
CA LYS A 89 -9.09 0.34 8.89
C LYS A 89 -9.22 -0.26 7.48
N ALA A 90 -8.12 -0.73 6.89
CA ALA A 90 -8.10 -1.21 5.52
C ALA A 90 -8.59 -2.66 5.35
N TYR A 91 -8.33 -3.51 6.34
CA TYR A 91 -8.55 -4.96 6.27
C TYR A 91 -9.53 -5.50 7.31
N GLY A 92 -9.88 -4.73 8.33
CA GLY A 92 -10.78 -5.18 9.41
C GLY A 92 -10.19 -6.28 10.30
N ALA A 93 -8.86 -6.40 10.34
CA ALA A 93 -8.13 -7.44 11.06
C ALA A 93 -6.85 -6.87 11.70
N GLU A 94 -6.20 -7.66 12.55
CA GLU A 94 -4.86 -7.34 13.07
C GLU A 94 -3.79 -7.56 12.00
N PRO A 95 -2.78 -6.67 11.91
CA PRO A 95 -1.66 -6.87 10.99
C PRO A 95 -0.77 -8.02 11.46
N GLY A 96 -0.25 -8.79 10.50
CA GLY A 96 0.94 -9.62 10.73
C GLY A 96 2.22 -8.78 10.78
N PRO A 97 3.38 -9.43 10.94
CA PRO A 97 4.69 -8.76 10.85
C PRO A 97 4.88 -7.95 9.57
N VAL A 98 5.54 -6.80 9.67
CA VAL A 98 5.98 -6.04 8.48
C VAL A 98 7.15 -6.77 7.83
N LEU A 99 7.02 -7.08 6.55
CA LEU A 99 8.03 -7.77 5.75
C LEU A 99 8.96 -6.81 5.01
N ALA A 100 8.40 -5.72 4.47
CA ALA A 100 9.15 -4.78 3.66
C ALA A 100 8.44 -3.43 3.55
N VAL A 101 9.22 -2.40 3.25
CA VAL A 101 8.74 -1.12 2.76
C VAL A 101 9.37 -0.80 1.42
N ALA A 102 8.55 -0.34 0.49
CA ALA A 102 8.96 0.04 -0.85
C ALA A 102 8.36 1.39 -1.23
N VAL A 103 8.98 2.04 -2.21
CA VAL A 103 8.46 3.26 -2.84
C VAL A 103 8.31 3.03 -4.33
N MET A 104 7.29 3.65 -4.91
CA MET A 104 7.02 3.50 -6.34
C MET A 104 6.39 4.77 -6.89
N THR A 105 7.02 5.35 -7.91
CA THR A 105 6.40 6.38 -8.73
C THR A 105 5.82 5.69 -9.96
N ASP A 106 4.50 5.64 -10.04
CA ASP A 106 3.80 4.89 -11.08
C ASP A 106 3.14 5.84 -12.08
N THR A 107 3.18 5.50 -13.37
CA THR A 107 2.48 6.22 -14.45
C THR A 107 1.81 5.29 -15.46
N ASP A 108 1.76 3.98 -15.17
CA ASP A 108 1.25 2.94 -16.05
C ASP A 108 -0.12 3.24 -16.68
N ASN A 109 -1.04 3.80 -15.89
CA ASN A 109 -2.42 4.09 -16.29
C ASN A 109 -2.58 5.44 -17.01
N THR A 110 -1.54 6.25 -17.07
CA THR A 110 -1.58 7.58 -17.71
C THR A 110 -0.81 7.63 -19.03
N GLY A 111 0.13 6.70 -19.25
CA GLY A 111 1.08 6.78 -20.37
C GLY A 111 2.01 8.00 -20.32
N THR A 112 2.00 8.76 -19.22
CA THR A 112 2.80 9.97 -19.05
C THR A 112 4.09 9.70 -18.27
N LYS A 113 4.90 10.74 -18.10
CA LYS A 113 6.10 10.71 -17.24
C LYS A 113 5.82 11.46 -15.94
N ALA A 114 6.31 10.91 -14.84
CA ALA A 114 6.29 11.57 -13.54
C ALA A 114 7.66 11.45 -12.87
N VAL A 115 8.06 12.52 -12.18
CA VAL A 115 9.20 12.50 -11.27
C VAL A 115 8.64 12.57 -9.86
N GLY A 116 9.15 11.70 -9.00
CA GLY A 116 8.75 11.63 -7.61
C GLY A 116 9.98 11.62 -6.71
N SER A 117 10.00 12.50 -5.70
CA SER A 117 11.06 12.59 -4.71
C SER A 117 10.58 12.03 -3.37
N TYR A 118 11.40 11.17 -2.77
CA TYR A 118 11.14 10.58 -1.45
C TYR A 118 12.34 10.88 -0.54
N ALA A 119 12.07 11.20 0.72
CA ALA A 119 13.12 11.45 1.71
C ALA A 119 12.59 11.11 3.11
N GLY A 120 13.51 10.81 4.04
CA GLY A 120 13.19 10.70 5.46
C GLY A 120 12.24 9.57 5.85
N ILE A 121 12.16 8.48 5.06
CA ILE A 121 11.33 7.33 5.40
C ILE A 121 11.91 6.65 6.64
N ARG A 122 11.10 6.61 7.70
CA ARG A 122 11.42 5.97 8.97
C ARG A 122 10.26 5.08 9.39
N ILE A 123 10.60 3.97 10.03
CA ILE A 123 9.65 3.04 10.62
C ILE A 123 10.18 2.77 12.02
N ASP A 124 9.34 3.03 13.00
CA ASP A 124 9.64 2.83 14.40
C ASP A 124 8.55 1.95 15.01
N CYS A 125 8.96 1.04 15.89
CA CYS A 125 8.01 0.39 16.78
C CYS A 125 7.75 1.39 17.92
N GLY A 126 6.49 1.74 18.16
CA GLY A 126 6.14 2.53 19.34
C GLY A 126 6.71 1.84 20.59
N SER A 127 7.50 2.57 21.38
CA SER A 127 7.97 2.08 22.68
C SER A 127 6.75 1.68 23.50
N ARG A 128 6.72 0.42 23.95
CA ARG A 128 5.70 -0.07 24.88
C ARG A 128 5.71 0.71 26.18
#